data_AF-A0A1C0SBS4-F1
#
_entry.id   AF-A0A1C0SBS4-F1
#
_cell.length_a   1.000
_cell.length_b   1.000
_cell.length_c   1.000
_cell.angle_alpha   90.00
_cell.angle_beta   90.00
_cell.angle_gamma   90.00
#
_symmetry.space_group_name_H-M   'P 1'
#
loop_
_entity.id
_entity.type
_entity.pdbx_description
1 polymer ?
#
loop_
_entity_poly.entity_id
_entity_poly.type
_entity_poly.pdbx_seq_one_letter_code
_entity_poly.pdbx_strand_id
1 'polypeptide(L)'
;MFRKGFGLVTLGSVGFAVVTATGTTTASANVLVPHRAVYDLELKDASDRSGIAGMYGRMVYEFNGSACEGYTVSFRFVTQVDTGEEVRLTDQQTTTYEDLKTGNFRFLTRSFTDEKLDKEVRGTAHEEKAGVKVELTAPDKREVELAASRFPTAHMMEVISRAKKGESLFEARIFDGSDSGDKTLITSTFVGKSRKPTADEPDAGKAGKLSGESYWPVTISYFNDDKSGDALPIYRMSFKLYDNGITRDLTMDYGDFVLSGKLADLEVFKSEDCK
;
A
#
# COMPACT_ATOMS: atom_id res chain seq x y z
N MET A 1 -15.04 -78.92 -50.15
CA MET A 1 -14.31 -78.01 -49.24
C MET A 1 -14.10 -76.70 -49.97
N PHE A 2 -14.91 -75.70 -49.65
CA PHE A 2 -15.01 -74.43 -50.39
C PHE A 2 -14.22 -73.31 -49.70
N ARG A 3 -13.58 -72.48 -50.51
CA ARG A 3 -12.93 -71.22 -50.13
C ARG A 3 -13.62 -70.07 -50.89
N LYS A 4 -13.65 -68.90 -50.24
CA LYS A 4 -13.98 -67.53 -50.71
C LYS A 4 -15.40 -67.00 -50.46
N GLY A 5 -15.44 -65.79 -49.89
CA GLY A 5 -16.57 -64.88 -49.85
C GLY A 5 -16.17 -63.55 -49.21
N PHE A 6 -16.05 -62.52 -50.03
CA PHE A 6 -15.75 -61.11 -49.71
C PHE A 6 -17.01 -60.41 -49.20
N GLY A 7 -16.87 -59.37 -48.35
CA GLY A 7 -17.97 -58.49 -47.96
C GLY A 7 -17.51 -57.30 -47.13
N LEU A 8 -17.22 -56.19 -47.81
CA LEU A 8 -16.97 -54.86 -47.24
C LEU A 8 -18.20 -54.38 -46.45
N VAL A 9 -18.01 -53.84 -45.24
CA VAL A 9 -19.04 -53.10 -44.50
C VAL A 9 -18.52 -51.69 -44.22
N THR A 10 -19.26 -50.70 -44.71
CA THR A 10 -19.11 -49.27 -44.43
C THR A 10 -19.82 -48.90 -43.11
N LEU A 11 -19.10 -48.28 -42.18
CA LEU A 11 -19.61 -47.43 -41.09
C LEU A 11 -18.67 -46.21 -41.05
N GLY A 12 -19.11 -44.96 -41.13
CA GLY A 12 -20.22 -44.36 -40.38
C GLY A 12 -19.60 -43.26 -39.51
N SER A 13 -19.38 -42.09 -40.11
CA SER A 13 -18.70 -40.94 -39.53
C SER A 13 -19.51 -40.35 -38.37
N VAL A 14 -18.99 -40.38 -37.15
CA VAL A 14 -19.54 -39.61 -36.01
C VAL A 14 -18.45 -38.62 -35.58
N GLY A 15 -18.61 -37.37 -35.99
CA GLY A 15 -17.77 -36.27 -35.56
C GLY A 15 -18.09 -35.90 -34.11
N PHE A 16 -17.16 -36.20 -33.21
CA PHE A 16 -17.18 -35.69 -31.84
C PHE A 16 -16.57 -34.28 -31.84
N ALA A 17 -17.42 -33.26 -31.84
CA ALA A 17 -17.00 -31.89 -31.57
C ALA A 17 -16.71 -31.76 -30.07
N VAL A 18 -15.43 -31.84 -29.69
CA VAL A 18 -14.99 -31.50 -28.34
C VAL A 18 -15.03 -29.98 -28.22
N VAL A 19 -16.08 -29.47 -27.57
CA VAL A 19 -16.13 -28.09 -27.09
C VAL A 19 -15.14 -28.00 -25.94
N THR A 20 -13.91 -27.54 -26.22
CA THR A 20 -13.00 -27.09 -25.17
C THR A 20 -13.58 -25.80 -24.60
N ALA A 21 -14.27 -25.93 -23.47
CA ALA A 21 -14.63 -24.81 -22.62
C ALA A 21 -13.34 -24.12 -22.18
N THR A 22 -13.01 -23.01 -22.83
CA THR A 22 -12.02 -22.06 -22.33
C THR A 22 -12.60 -21.46 -21.07
N GLY A 23 -12.21 -22.01 -19.92
CA GLY A 23 -12.38 -21.36 -18.63
C GLY A 23 -11.64 -20.03 -18.71
N THR A 24 -12.40 -18.94 -18.85
CA THR A 24 -11.92 -17.61 -18.53
C THR A 24 -11.53 -17.65 -17.06
N THR A 25 -10.23 -17.69 -16.81
CA THR A 25 -9.68 -17.35 -15.50
C THR A 25 -10.28 -16.00 -15.12
N THR A 26 -11.09 -16.03 -14.07
CA THR A 26 -11.67 -14.87 -13.42
C THR A 26 -10.56 -13.86 -13.24
N ALA A 27 -10.66 -12.71 -13.91
CA ALA A 27 -9.81 -11.57 -13.61
C ALA A 27 -9.83 -11.41 -12.09
N SER A 28 -8.64 -11.45 -11.45
CA SER A 28 -8.53 -11.19 -10.02
C SER A 28 -9.33 -9.94 -9.72
N ALA A 29 -10.44 -10.10 -8.99
CA ALA A 29 -11.26 -8.98 -8.59
C ALA A 29 -10.33 -7.95 -7.97
N ASN A 30 -10.28 -6.76 -8.58
CA ASN A 30 -9.37 -5.69 -8.18
C ASN A 30 -9.61 -5.44 -6.69
N VAL A 31 -8.72 -5.95 -5.82
CA VAL A 31 -8.95 -5.96 -4.37
C VAL A 31 -8.94 -4.53 -3.84
N LEU A 32 -8.18 -3.65 -4.49
CA LEU A 32 -8.03 -2.27 -4.11
C LEU A 32 -8.90 -1.39 -5.00
N VAL A 33 -9.71 -0.52 -4.38
CA VAL A 33 -10.60 0.40 -5.10
C VAL A 33 -9.92 1.76 -5.25
N PRO A 34 -9.88 2.34 -6.46
CA PRO A 34 -9.42 3.70 -6.68
C PRO A 34 -10.20 4.73 -5.84
N HIS A 35 -9.48 5.60 -5.12
CA HIS A 35 -10.10 6.58 -4.23
C HIS A 35 -9.14 7.73 -3.88
N ARG A 36 -9.71 8.84 -3.41
CA ARG A 36 -9.00 9.91 -2.70
C ARG A 36 -9.55 10.05 -1.29
N ALA A 37 -8.66 9.99 -0.30
CA ALA A 37 -8.96 10.22 1.10
C ALA A 37 -8.19 11.44 1.61
N VAL A 38 -8.91 12.36 2.26
CA VAL A 38 -8.34 13.55 2.90
C VAL A 38 -8.44 13.38 4.40
N TYR A 39 -7.35 13.64 5.11
CA TYR A 39 -7.28 13.52 6.56
C TYR A 39 -6.83 14.83 7.18
N ASP A 40 -7.53 15.26 8.22
CA ASP A 40 -7.09 16.34 9.09
C ASP A 40 -6.13 15.76 10.14
N LEU A 41 -4.95 16.37 10.25
CA LEU A 41 -3.88 15.94 11.13
C LEU A 41 -3.84 16.82 12.37
N GLU A 42 -3.69 16.19 13.53
CA GLU A 42 -3.51 16.87 14.81
C GLU A 42 -2.46 16.14 15.66
N LEU A 43 -1.72 16.90 16.46
CA LEU A 43 -0.83 16.35 17.47
C LEU A 43 -1.64 15.62 18.53
N LYS A 44 -1.35 14.34 18.71
CA LYS A 44 -1.97 13.47 19.70
C LYS A 44 -1.13 13.38 20.97
N ASP A 45 0.18 13.27 20.81
CA ASP A 45 1.13 13.20 21.91
C ASP A 45 2.49 13.73 21.47
N ALA A 46 3.29 14.25 22.40
CA ALA A 46 4.64 14.72 22.16
C ALA A 46 5.46 14.63 23.45
N SER A 47 6.65 14.04 23.35
CA SER A 47 7.62 14.06 24.44
C SER A 47 8.27 15.44 24.57
N ASP A 48 8.72 15.79 25.77
CA ASP A 48 9.48 17.04 26.00
C ASP A 48 10.71 17.17 25.08
N ARG A 49 11.32 16.03 24.70
CA ARG A 49 12.49 16.00 23.82
C ARG A 49 12.18 16.35 22.38
N SER A 50 10.92 16.21 21.94
CA SER A 50 10.51 16.56 20.58
C SER A 50 10.62 18.06 20.31
N GLY A 51 10.49 18.90 21.35
CA GLY A 51 10.43 20.36 21.21
C GLY A 51 9.18 20.85 20.47
N ILE A 52 8.14 20.00 20.33
CA ILE A 52 6.91 20.33 19.62
C ILE A 52 5.87 20.80 20.64
N ALA A 53 5.47 22.07 20.54
CA ALA A 53 4.38 22.64 21.31
C ALA A 53 3.01 22.35 20.67
N GLY A 54 2.96 22.26 19.34
CA GLY A 54 1.75 21.94 18.60
C GLY A 54 2.04 21.49 17.17
N MET A 55 1.17 20.66 16.62
CA MET A 55 1.21 20.30 15.22
C MET A 55 -0.19 20.12 14.66
N TYR A 56 -0.43 20.69 13.49
CA TYR A 56 -1.66 20.51 12.73
C TYR A 56 -1.36 20.46 11.25
N GLY A 57 -2.24 19.83 10.47
CA GLY A 57 -1.96 19.64 9.07
C GLY A 57 -3.07 18.94 8.31
N ARG A 58 -2.75 18.57 7.08
CA ARG A 58 -3.63 17.80 6.22
C ARG A 58 -2.84 16.81 5.38
N MET A 59 -3.39 15.62 5.27
CA MET A 59 -2.88 14.57 4.41
C MET A 59 -3.89 14.27 3.31
N VAL A 60 -3.42 14.18 2.07
CA VAL A 60 -4.23 13.74 0.92
C VAL A 60 -3.58 12.50 0.35
N TYR A 61 -4.33 11.40 0.33
CA TYR A 61 -3.93 10.13 -0.24
C TYR A 61 -4.84 9.82 -1.43
N GLU A 62 -4.25 9.66 -2.60
CA GLU A 62 -4.96 9.28 -3.82
C GLU A 62 -4.36 7.99 -4.37
N PHE A 63 -5.22 6.99 -4.53
CA PHE A 63 -4.89 5.68 -5.07
C PHE A 63 -5.65 5.49 -6.38
N ASN A 64 -4.93 5.20 -7.46
CA ASN A 64 -5.47 4.97 -8.79
C ASN A 64 -4.87 3.72 -9.42
N GLY A 65 -5.51 3.26 -10.50
CA GLY A 65 -5.02 2.17 -11.33
C GLY A 65 -5.72 0.83 -11.08
N SER A 66 -5.13 -0.23 -11.63
CA SER A 66 -5.72 -1.55 -11.65
C SER A 66 -4.68 -2.65 -11.76
N ALA A 67 -5.10 -3.90 -11.56
CA ALA A 67 -4.27 -5.06 -11.85
C ALA A 67 -3.77 -5.11 -13.31
N CYS A 68 -4.39 -4.36 -14.22
CA CYS A 68 -3.98 -4.33 -15.63
C CYS A 68 -2.98 -3.25 -15.96
N GLU A 69 -3.18 -2.06 -15.42
CA GLU A 69 -2.40 -0.86 -15.74
C GLU A 69 -1.27 -0.59 -14.75
N GLY A 70 -1.23 -1.31 -13.63
CA GLY A 70 -0.42 -0.95 -12.47
C GLY A 70 -1.16 0.04 -11.56
N TYR A 71 -0.53 0.38 -10.44
CA TYR A 71 -1.11 1.23 -9.41
C TYR A 71 -0.30 2.49 -9.26
N THR A 72 -0.98 3.64 -9.18
CA THR A 72 -0.35 4.94 -8.91
C THR A 72 -0.85 5.45 -7.57
N VAL A 73 0.08 5.88 -6.71
CA VAL A 73 -0.25 6.55 -5.45
C VAL A 73 0.29 7.97 -5.51
N SER A 74 -0.57 8.94 -5.23
CA SER A 74 -0.17 10.31 -4.95
C SER A 74 -0.50 10.64 -3.51
N PHE A 75 0.51 11.09 -2.77
CA PHE A 75 0.43 11.36 -1.36
C PHE A 75 0.98 12.76 -1.09
N ARG A 76 0.19 13.60 -0.42
CA ARG A 76 0.63 14.93 0.02
C ARG A 76 0.41 15.07 1.51
N PHE A 77 1.45 15.44 2.24
CA PHE A 77 1.44 15.56 3.69
C PHE A 77 1.94 16.94 4.06
N VAL A 78 1.02 17.80 4.50
CA VAL A 78 1.32 19.18 4.89
C VAL A 78 1.11 19.32 6.38
N THR A 79 2.14 19.76 7.10
CA THR A 79 2.07 20.01 8.53
C THR A 79 2.68 21.35 8.88
N GLN A 80 2.04 22.05 9.80
CA GLN A 80 2.57 23.22 10.46
C GLN A 80 2.99 22.80 11.87
N VAL A 81 4.28 22.92 12.14
CA VAL A 81 4.90 22.51 13.40
C VAL A 81 5.24 23.77 14.18
N ASP A 82 4.68 23.88 15.38
CA ASP A 82 4.97 24.97 16.32
C ASP A 82 5.90 24.44 17.42
N THR A 83 7.07 25.03 17.55
CA THR A 83 8.05 24.69 18.59
C THR A 83 7.97 25.59 19.83
N GLY A 84 7.04 26.55 19.83
CA GLY A 84 6.93 27.64 20.82
C GLY A 84 7.84 28.84 20.51
N GLU A 85 8.92 28.64 19.77
CA GLU A 85 9.81 29.72 19.31
C GLU A 85 9.56 30.09 17.84
N GLU A 86 9.28 29.08 17.02
CA GLU A 86 9.07 29.24 15.58
C GLU A 86 7.96 28.30 15.10
N VAL A 87 7.32 28.73 14.02
CA VAL A 87 6.35 27.93 13.28
C VAL A 87 6.96 27.59 11.94
N ARG A 88 7.06 26.29 11.62
CA ARG A 88 7.60 25.80 10.35
C ARG A 88 6.53 25.08 9.54
N LEU A 89 6.45 25.39 8.25
CA LEU A 89 5.57 24.68 7.31
C LEU A 89 6.38 23.61 6.57
N THR A 90 5.96 22.35 6.67
CA THR A 90 6.53 21.25 5.90
C THR A 90 5.48 20.68 4.95
N ASP A 91 5.82 20.55 3.68
CA ASP A 91 4.97 19.93 2.64
C ASP A 91 5.76 18.82 1.95
N GLN A 92 5.35 17.57 2.16
CA GLN A 92 5.91 16.42 1.48
C GLN A 92 4.94 15.94 0.39
N GLN A 93 5.43 15.87 -0.84
CA GLN A 93 4.70 15.41 -2.01
C GLN A 93 5.39 14.15 -2.54
N THR A 94 4.68 13.02 -2.48
CA THR A 94 5.16 11.73 -2.95
C THR A 94 4.26 11.21 -4.06
N THR A 95 4.86 10.73 -5.14
CA THR A 95 4.17 9.98 -6.18
C THR A 95 4.91 8.69 -6.44
N THR A 96 4.18 7.57 -6.43
CA THR A 96 4.72 6.25 -6.75
C THR A 96 3.89 5.56 -7.81
N TYR A 97 4.54 4.67 -8.55
CA TYR A 97 3.90 3.77 -9.49
C TYR A 97 4.42 2.36 -9.26
N GLU A 98 3.53 1.38 -9.20
CA GLU A 98 3.86 -0.03 -8.96
C GLU A 98 3.17 -0.92 -9.98
N ASP A 99 3.97 -1.68 -10.73
CA ASP A 99 3.49 -2.73 -11.64
C ASP A 99 3.83 -4.10 -11.05
N LEU A 100 2.80 -4.71 -10.46
CA LEU A 100 2.89 -6.04 -9.83
C LEU A 100 3.25 -7.16 -10.83
N LYS A 101 3.01 -6.98 -12.14
CA LYS A 101 3.30 -8.03 -13.13
C LYS A 101 4.78 -8.06 -13.50
N THR A 102 5.38 -6.87 -13.59
CA THR A 102 6.77 -6.72 -14.02
C THR A 102 7.73 -6.54 -12.85
N GLY A 103 7.24 -6.41 -11.61
CA GLY A 103 8.08 -6.17 -10.45
C GLY A 103 8.75 -4.80 -10.52
N ASN A 104 8.08 -3.80 -11.09
CA ASN A 104 8.61 -2.45 -11.27
C ASN A 104 7.98 -1.49 -10.27
N PHE A 105 8.81 -0.67 -9.64
CA PHE A 105 8.40 0.41 -8.76
C PHE A 105 9.12 1.71 -9.12
N ARG A 106 8.38 2.81 -9.19
CA ARG A 106 8.92 4.14 -9.42
C ARG A 106 8.49 5.04 -8.28
N PHE A 107 9.38 5.89 -7.82
CA PHE A 107 9.10 6.78 -6.71
C PHE A 107 9.72 8.16 -6.94
N LEU A 108 8.99 9.18 -6.50
CA LEU A 108 9.43 10.55 -6.41
C LEU A 108 8.88 11.13 -5.11
N THR A 109 9.75 11.62 -4.25
CA THR A 109 9.38 12.40 -3.07
C THR A 109 10.06 13.76 -3.13
N ARG A 110 9.28 14.82 -2.94
CA ARG A 110 9.75 16.19 -2.79
C ARG A 110 9.31 16.70 -1.44
N SER A 111 10.26 17.23 -0.68
CA SER A 111 10.01 17.84 0.62
C SER A 111 10.28 19.33 0.51
N PHE A 112 9.32 20.13 0.94
CA PHE A 112 9.41 21.58 0.98
C PHE A 112 9.34 22.04 2.44
N THR A 113 10.21 22.98 2.79
CA THR A 113 10.21 23.68 4.08
C THR A 113 9.99 25.16 3.80
N ASP A 114 8.95 25.73 4.39
CA ASP A 114 8.52 27.12 4.16
C ASP A 114 8.46 27.45 2.66
N GLU A 115 7.76 26.58 1.92
CA GLU A 115 7.53 26.66 0.47
C GLU A 115 8.78 26.52 -0.42
N LYS A 116 9.96 26.28 0.16
CA LYS A 116 11.21 26.08 -0.57
C LYS A 116 11.54 24.60 -0.65
N LEU A 117 11.95 24.15 -1.84
CA LEU A 117 12.39 22.77 -2.02
C LEU A 117 13.63 22.51 -1.15
N ASP A 118 13.49 21.58 -0.21
CA ASP A 118 14.54 21.17 0.72
C ASP A 118 15.22 19.89 0.22
N LYS A 119 14.42 18.89 -0.17
CA LYS A 119 14.92 17.57 -0.59
C LYS A 119 14.10 17.01 -1.76
N GLU A 120 14.79 16.37 -2.71
CA GLU A 120 14.17 15.53 -3.73
C GLU A 120 14.84 14.16 -3.73
N VAL A 121 14.02 13.10 -3.70
CA VAL A 121 14.46 11.71 -3.87
C VAL A 121 13.66 11.10 -5.01
N ARG A 122 14.36 10.58 -6.00
CA ARG A 122 13.74 10.05 -7.22
C ARG A 122 14.49 8.81 -7.68
N GLY A 123 13.75 7.76 -8.00
CA GLY A 123 14.35 6.56 -8.55
C GLY A 123 13.35 5.54 -9.06
N THR A 124 13.91 4.43 -9.49
CA THR A 124 13.17 3.23 -9.89
C THR A 124 13.77 2.02 -9.20
N ALA A 125 12.92 1.11 -8.76
CA ALA A 125 13.31 -0.17 -8.20
C ALA A 125 12.72 -1.30 -9.06
N HIS A 126 13.50 -2.36 -9.25
CA HIS A 126 13.11 -3.54 -10.01
C HIS A 126 13.38 -4.79 -9.19
N GLU A 127 12.41 -5.69 -9.11
CA GLU A 127 12.61 -7.01 -8.51
C GLU A 127 13.54 -7.85 -9.39
N GLU A 128 14.59 -8.41 -8.79
CA GLU A 128 15.52 -9.31 -9.44
C GLU A 128 15.60 -10.64 -8.68
N LYS A 129 16.23 -11.66 -9.28
CA LYS A 129 16.37 -12.99 -8.65
C LYS A 129 17.07 -12.94 -7.29
N ALA A 130 18.01 -12.02 -7.11
CA ALA A 130 18.83 -11.89 -5.90
C ALA A 130 18.26 -10.89 -4.88
N GLY A 131 17.26 -10.08 -5.26
CA GLY A 131 16.80 -8.98 -4.42
C GLY A 131 16.05 -7.90 -5.18
N VAL A 132 16.30 -6.65 -4.84
CA VAL A 132 15.74 -5.48 -5.52
C VAL A 132 16.88 -4.59 -6.00
N LYS A 133 16.94 -4.30 -7.29
CA LYS A 133 17.87 -3.32 -7.86
C LYS A 133 17.21 -1.94 -7.82
N VAL A 134 17.87 -0.96 -7.24
CA VAL A 134 17.40 0.43 -7.17
C VAL A 134 18.32 1.36 -7.95
N GLU A 135 17.76 2.15 -8.84
CA GLU A 135 18.44 3.18 -9.63
C GLU A 135 17.92 4.56 -9.19
N LEU A 136 18.74 5.29 -8.45
CA LEU A 136 18.45 6.65 -8.00
C LEU A 136 18.92 7.65 -9.05
N THR A 137 18.11 8.69 -9.23
CA THR A 137 18.36 9.80 -10.18
C THR A 137 18.42 11.17 -9.50
N ALA A 138 17.93 11.28 -8.27
CA ALA A 138 18.07 12.44 -7.39
C ALA A 138 18.18 11.98 -5.92
N PRO A 139 18.95 12.68 -5.05
CA PRO A 139 19.72 13.89 -5.35
C PRO A 139 20.95 13.63 -6.23
N ASP A 140 21.51 12.42 -6.16
CA ASP A 140 22.65 11.98 -6.96
C ASP A 140 22.32 10.68 -7.69
N LYS A 141 22.93 10.51 -8.87
CA LYS A 141 22.79 9.26 -9.64
C LYS A 141 23.62 8.15 -9.00
N ARG A 142 22.97 7.07 -8.59
CA ARG A 142 23.64 5.86 -8.09
C ARG A 142 22.74 4.64 -8.19
N GLU A 143 23.36 3.47 -8.14
CA GLU A 143 22.66 2.19 -8.06
C GLU A 143 22.90 1.56 -6.69
N VAL A 144 21.89 0.85 -6.19
CA VAL A 144 21.93 0.12 -4.93
C VAL A 144 21.26 -1.23 -5.11
N GLU A 145 21.95 -2.30 -4.71
CA GLU A 145 21.37 -3.63 -4.63
C GLU A 145 20.88 -3.88 -3.20
N LEU A 146 19.60 -4.23 -3.06
CA LEU A 146 18.92 -4.43 -1.79
C LEU A 146 18.38 -5.85 -1.66
N ALA A 147 18.13 -6.27 -0.42
CA ALA A 147 17.49 -7.56 -0.15
C ALA A 147 16.08 -7.63 -0.78
N ALA A 148 15.66 -8.85 -1.14
CA ALA A 148 14.33 -9.11 -1.68
C ALA A 148 13.24 -8.56 -0.74
N SER A 149 12.38 -7.70 -1.27
CA SER A 149 11.42 -6.92 -0.49
C SER A 149 10.16 -6.67 -1.31
N ARG A 150 9.07 -6.32 -0.63
CA ARG A 150 7.80 -5.95 -1.28
C ARG A 150 7.69 -4.46 -1.47
N PHE A 151 7.07 -4.07 -2.57
CA PHE A 151 6.61 -2.70 -2.77
C PHE A 151 5.28 -2.44 -2.03
N PRO A 152 4.90 -1.17 -1.82
CA PRO A 152 3.81 -0.81 -0.90
C PRO A 152 2.44 -1.40 -1.25
N THR A 153 2.07 -1.47 -2.53
CA THR A 153 0.78 -2.00 -2.98
C THR A 153 0.73 -3.51 -2.81
N ALA A 154 1.78 -4.23 -3.21
CA ALA A 154 1.93 -5.66 -2.96
C ALA A 154 1.82 -5.98 -1.46
N HIS A 155 2.45 -5.16 -0.61
CA HIS A 155 2.36 -5.31 0.83
C HIS A 155 0.93 -5.08 1.37
N MET A 156 0.24 -4.01 0.92
CA MET A 156 -1.16 -3.76 1.30
C MET A 156 -2.09 -4.92 0.90
N MET A 157 -1.89 -5.48 -0.29
CA MET A 157 -2.64 -6.67 -0.73
C MET A 157 -2.36 -7.89 0.15
N GLU A 158 -1.12 -8.08 0.60
CA GLU A 158 -0.77 -9.15 1.54
C GLU A 158 -1.47 -8.95 2.90
N VAL A 159 -1.47 -7.73 3.45
CA VAL A 159 -2.19 -7.39 4.69
C VAL A 159 -3.65 -7.79 4.57
N ILE A 160 -4.34 -7.37 3.51
CA ILE A 160 -5.76 -7.67 3.28
C ILE A 160 -5.99 -9.19 3.10
N SER A 161 -5.12 -9.86 2.34
CA SER A 161 -5.21 -11.31 2.09
C SER A 161 -5.09 -12.10 3.40
N ARG A 162 -4.12 -11.75 4.25
CA ARG A 162 -3.89 -12.38 5.55
C ARG A 162 -5.02 -12.06 6.54
N ALA A 163 -5.51 -10.82 6.56
CA ALA A 163 -6.67 -10.41 7.35
C ALA A 163 -7.92 -11.24 7.03
N LYS A 164 -8.18 -11.48 5.72
CA LYS A 164 -9.28 -12.34 5.25
C LYS A 164 -9.12 -13.81 5.65
N LYS A 165 -7.88 -14.29 5.81
CA LYS A 165 -7.57 -15.64 6.31
C LYS A 165 -7.60 -15.75 7.83
N GLY A 166 -7.78 -14.64 8.55
CA GLY A 166 -7.77 -14.61 10.02
C GLY A 166 -6.37 -14.69 10.63
N GLU A 167 -5.31 -14.47 9.83
CA GLU A 167 -3.95 -14.35 10.33
C GLU A 167 -3.78 -13.00 11.04
N SER A 168 -3.20 -13.01 12.24
CA SER A 168 -3.17 -11.84 13.13
C SER A 168 -1.79 -11.20 13.31
N LEU A 169 -0.71 -11.90 12.92
CA LEU A 169 0.66 -11.40 13.03
C LEU A 169 1.50 -11.96 11.89
N PHE A 170 2.25 -11.11 11.21
CA PHE A 170 3.25 -11.52 10.25
C PHE A 170 4.33 -10.45 10.07
N GLU A 171 5.47 -10.88 9.55
CA GLU A 171 6.58 -10.00 9.21
C GLU A 171 6.78 -9.95 7.70
N ALA A 172 7.20 -8.80 7.20
CA ALA A 172 7.57 -8.61 5.80
C ALA A 172 8.73 -7.61 5.68
N ARG A 173 9.58 -7.81 4.68
CA ARG A 173 10.53 -6.79 4.24
C ARG A 173 9.90 -5.93 3.16
N ILE A 174 10.03 -4.62 3.26
CA ILE A 174 9.47 -3.68 2.29
C ILE A 174 10.53 -2.73 1.74
N PHE A 175 10.30 -2.26 0.52
CA PHE A 175 10.97 -1.10 -0.06
C PHE A 175 9.87 -0.13 -0.52
N ASP A 176 9.85 1.08 0.02
CA ASP A 176 8.81 2.08 -0.26
C ASP A 176 9.38 3.38 -0.87
N GLY A 177 10.70 3.45 -1.09
CA GLY A 177 11.37 4.64 -1.61
C GLY A 177 11.41 5.82 -0.63
N SER A 178 11.14 5.60 0.66
CA SER A 178 11.22 6.61 1.71
C SER A 178 12.67 7.03 2.02
N ASP A 179 12.84 8.06 2.83
CA ASP A 179 14.12 8.62 3.26
C ASP A 179 15.09 8.97 2.11
N SER A 180 16.10 8.14 1.87
CA SER A 180 17.13 8.28 0.83
C SER A 180 16.93 7.32 -0.34
N GLY A 181 15.87 6.50 -0.30
CA GLY A 181 15.52 5.54 -1.34
C GLY A 181 16.54 4.42 -1.52
N ASP A 182 17.30 4.09 -0.48
CA ASP A 182 18.46 3.17 -0.56
C ASP A 182 18.50 2.12 0.55
N LYS A 183 17.38 1.92 1.24
CA LYS A 183 17.25 0.92 2.30
C LYS A 183 15.92 0.20 2.20
N THR A 184 15.91 -1.02 2.69
CA THR A 184 14.66 -1.72 2.99
C THR A 184 14.33 -1.56 4.47
N LEU A 185 13.05 -1.75 4.80
CA LEU A 185 12.56 -1.77 6.16
C LEU A 185 12.01 -3.15 6.48
N ILE A 186 12.13 -3.55 7.73
CA ILE A 186 11.38 -4.68 8.28
C ILE A 186 10.08 -4.15 8.85
N THR A 187 8.98 -4.85 8.56
CA THR A 187 7.67 -4.57 9.13
C THR A 187 7.21 -5.74 9.97
N SER A 188 6.66 -5.44 11.15
CA SER A 188 5.84 -6.37 11.93
C SER A 188 4.41 -5.86 11.89
N THR A 189 3.51 -6.66 11.33
CA THR A 189 2.10 -6.29 11.12
C THR A 189 1.21 -7.10 12.03
N PHE A 190 0.46 -6.41 12.89
CA PHE A 190 -0.61 -6.97 13.68
C PHE A 190 -1.97 -6.64 13.08
N VAL A 191 -2.82 -7.65 12.91
CA VAL A 191 -4.19 -7.53 12.40
C VAL A 191 -5.16 -7.99 13.49
N GLY A 192 -5.97 -7.06 13.99
CA GLY A 192 -7.04 -7.31 14.94
C GLY A 192 -8.23 -8.04 14.30
N LYS A 193 -9.17 -8.49 15.13
CA LYS A 193 -10.39 -9.15 14.63
C LYS A 193 -11.24 -8.17 13.82
N SER A 194 -11.85 -8.68 12.74
CA SER A 194 -12.84 -7.93 11.97
C SER A 194 -14.02 -7.55 12.88
N ARG A 195 -14.45 -6.29 12.80
CA ARG A 195 -15.60 -5.80 13.56
C ARG A 195 -16.33 -4.71 12.78
N LYS A 196 -17.61 -4.51 13.13
CA LYS A 196 -18.40 -3.39 12.64
C LYS A 196 -18.22 -2.16 13.53
N PRO A 197 -18.36 -0.94 12.98
CA PRO A 197 -18.36 0.29 13.76
C PRO A 197 -19.48 0.29 14.81
N THR A 198 -19.18 0.80 16.01
CA THR A 198 -20.21 1.08 17.03
C THR A 198 -20.73 2.51 16.87
N ALA A 199 -21.85 2.85 17.54
CA ALA A 199 -22.43 4.19 17.51
C ALA A 199 -21.47 5.28 18.06
N ASP A 200 -20.51 4.89 18.90
CA ASP A 200 -19.55 5.79 19.55
C ASP A 200 -18.26 5.99 18.73
N GLU A 201 -18.19 5.52 17.49
CA GLU A 201 -17.05 5.75 16.58
C GLU A 201 -17.28 7.00 15.70
N PRO A 202 -16.84 8.20 16.11
CA PRO A 202 -17.14 9.44 15.38
C PRO A 202 -16.50 9.48 13.98
N ASP A 203 -15.45 8.70 13.75
CA ASP A 203 -14.71 8.65 12.50
C ASP A 203 -15.44 7.84 11.40
N ALA A 204 -16.40 6.98 11.75
CA ALA A 204 -17.13 6.17 10.79
C ALA A 204 -18.04 7.00 9.87
N GLY A 205 -18.62 8.10 10.38
CA GLY A 205 -19.56 8.93 9.63
C GLY A 205 -18.97 9.60 8.38
N LYS A 206 -17.64 9.78 8.35
CA LYS A 206 -16.91 10.38 7.23
C LYS A 206 -16.52 9.38 6.13
N ALA A 207 -16.73 8.09 6.37
CA ALA A 207 -16.43 7.03 5.40
C ALA A 207 -17.56 6.79 4.37
N GLY A 208 -18.60 7.63 4.35
CA GLY A 208 -19.71 7.57 3.40
C GLY A 208 -20.39 6.20 3.40
N LYS A 209 -20.39 5.50 2.27
CA LYS A 209 -21.00 4.16 2.15
C LYS A 209 -20.33 3.09 3.02
N LEU A 210 -19.10 3.32 3.47
CA LEU A 210 -18.33 2.39 4.31
C LEU A 210 -18.59 2.59 5.81
N SER A 211 -19.44 3.55 6.20
CA SER A 211 -19.67 3.90 7.61
C SER A 211 -20.26 2.76 8.45
N GLY A 212 -20.94 1.80 7.82
CA GLY A 212 -21.49 0.61 8.48
C GLY A 212 -20.76 -0.69 8.14
N GLU A 213 -19.71 -0.62 7.31
CA GLU A 213 -19.00 -1.79 6.83
C GLU A 213 -17.97 -2.30 7.83
N SER A 214 -17.69 -3.59 7.77
CA SER A 214 -16.71 -4.21 8.66
C SER A 214 -15.30 -3.76 8.30
N TYR A 215 -14.44 -3.64 9.32
CA TYR A 215 -13.05 -3.25 9.16
C TYR A 215 -12.15 -4.10 10.07
N TRP A 216 -10.86 -4.13 9.77
CA TRP A 216 -9.81 -4.66 10.65
C TRP A 216 -9.02 -3.52 11.29
N PRO A 217 -8.83 -3.49 12.61
CA PRO A 217 -7.78 -2.69 13.22
C PRO A 217 -6.43 -3.27 12.82
N VAL A 218 -5.56 -2.47 12.23
CA VAL A 218 -4.21 -2.88 11.79
C VAL A 218 -3.17 -2.00 12.47
N THR A 219 -2.04 -2.59 12.84
CA THR A 219 -0.86 -1.85 13.28
C THR A 219 0.36 -2.40 12.57
N ILE A 220 1.11 -1.52 11.91
CA ILE A 220 2.37 -1.84 11.22
C ILE A 220 3.48 -1.09 11.95
N SER A 221 4.46 -1.84 12.44
CA SER A 221 5.65 -1.29 13.07
C SER A 221 6.84 -1.47 12.13
N TYR A 222 7.58 -0.39 11.88
CA TYR A 222 8.68 -0.32 10.93
C TYR A 222 10.00 -0.29 11.70
N PHE A 223 10.94 -1.10 11.24
CA PHE A 223 12.27 -1.26 11.82
C PHE A 223 13.32 -1.06 10.74
N ASN A 224 14.45 -0.46 11.13
CA ASN A 224 15.63 -0.47 10.28
C ASN A 224 16.05 -1.91 10.01
N ASP A 225 16.55 -2.16 8.80
CA ASP A 225 17.18 -3.42 8.45
C ASP A 225 18.60 -3.52 9.01
N ASP A 226 18.74 -3.37 10.33
CA ASP A 226 19.98 -3.61 11.04
C ASP A 226 19.96 -4.99 11.72
N LYS A 227 21.15 -5.57 11.93
CA LYS A 227 21.30 -6.92 12.48
C LYS A 227 21.26 -6.96 14.01
N SER A 228 20.70 -5.95 14.67
CA SER A 228 20.71 -5.85 16.14
C SER A 228 19.40 -6.37 16.76
N GLY A 229 19.50 -7.14 17.84
CA GLY A 229 18.38 -7.93 18.39
C GLY A 229 17.39 -7.16 19.28
N ASP A 230 17.69 -5.90 19.63
CA ASP A 230 16.88 -5.08 20.55
C ASP A 230 16.37 -3.79 19.88
N ALA A 231 16.11 -3.83 18.56
CA ALA A 231 15.67 -2.66 17.82
C ALA A 231 14.21 -2.28 18.19
N LEU A 232 14.02 -1.03 18.61
CA LEU A 232 12.69 -0.42 18.72
C LEU A 232 12.19 -0.01 17.32
N PRO A 233 10.87 0.01 17.09
CA PRO A 233 10.35 0.51 15.82
C PRO A 233 10.66 2.00 15.67
N ILE A 234 11.13 2.39 14.49
CA ILE A 234 11.41 3.79 14.14
C ILE A 234 10.14 4.55 13.76
N TYR A 235 9.10 3.81 13.39
CA TYR A 235 7.80 4.35 13.04
C TYR A 235 6.74 3.28 13.28
N ARG A 236 5.58 3.66 13.80
CA ARG A 236 4.44 2.77 13.95
C ARG A 236 3.17 3.44 13.46
N MET A 237 2.45 2.76 12.60
CA MET A 237 1.18 3.24 12.05
C MET A 237 0.05 2.30 12.45
N SER A 238 -0.98 2.85 13.08
CA SER A 238 -2.22 2.14 13.39
C SER A 238 -3.38 2.76 12.63
N PHE A 239 -4.27 1.93 12.10
CA PHE A 239 -5.41 2.38 11.30
C PHE A 239 -6.51 1.33 11.25
N LYS A 240 -7.72 1.75 10.85
CA LYS A 240 -8.82 0.86 10.50
C LYS A 240 -8.79 0.62 8.99
N LEU A 241 -8.71 -0.65 8.58
CA LEU A 241 -8.59 -1.09 7.20
C LEU A 241 -9.89 -1.74 6.71
N TYR A 242 -10.44 -1.24 5.62
CA TYR A 242 -11.52 -1.89 4.87
C TYR A 242 -10.96 -2.91 3.87
N ASP A 243 -11.79 -3.85 3.44
CA ASP A 243 -11.40 -4.94 2.54
C ASP A 243 -11.03 -4.51 1.11
N ASN A 244 -11.35 -3.25 0.79
CA ASN A 244 -11.10 -2.57 -0.47
C ASN A 244 -9.86 -1.65 -0.44
N GLY A 245 -9.09 -1.66 0.66
CA GLY A 245 -7.85 -0.89 0.82
C GLY A 245 -8.03 0.53 1.36
N ILE A 246 -9.27 1.01 1.57
CA ILE A 246 -9.50 2.31 2.20
C ILE A 246 -9.17 2.22 3.69
N THR A 247 -8.52 3.26 4.22
CA THR A 247 -8.17 3.36 5.64
C THR A 247 -8.85 4.55 6.31
N ARG A 248 -9.03 4.48 7.63
CA ARG A 248 -9.45 5.61 8.47
C ARG A 248 -8.82 5.51 9.86
N ASP A 249 -8.96 6.58 10.65
CA ASP A 249 -8.51 6.66 12.04
C ASP A 249 -7.02 6.33 12.19
N LEU A 250 -6.20 7.16 11.56
CA LEU A 250 -4.76 6.97 11.53
C LEU A 250 -4.15 7.43 12.85
N THR A 251 -3.25 6.63 13.40
CA THR A 251 -2.32 7.04 14.45
C THR A 251 -0.91 6.76 13.96
N MET A 252 -0.10 7.80 13.85
CA MET A 252 1.25 7.78 13.28
C MET A 252 2.23 8.16 14.38
N ASP A 253 2.96 7.17 14.87
CA ASP A 253 3.86 7.27 16.02
C ASP A 253 5.31 7.26 15.53
N TYR A 254 5.99 8.40 15.69
CA TYR A 254 7.36 8.64 15.26
C TYR A 254 8.36 8.46 16.42
N GLY A 255 7.93 7.88 17.54
CA GLY A 255 8.73 7.70 18.74
C GLY A 255 8.68 8.91 19.67
N ASP A 256 9.14 10.08 19.21
CA ASP A 256 9.16 11.29 20.06
C ASP A 256 7.84 12.08 20.03
N PHE A 257 7.00 11.87 19.03
CA PHE A 257 5.67 12.45 18.92
C PHE A 257 4.71 11.54 18.14
N VAL A 258 3.41 11.75 18.35
CA VAL A 258 2.33 10.98 17.74
C VAL A 258 1.34 11.93 17.08
N LEU A 259 0.99 11.65 15.82
CA LEU A 259 -0.05 12.35 15.09
C LEU A 259 -1.29 11.47 14.96
N SER A 260 -2.47 12.07 15.08
CA SER A 260 -3.72 11.45 14.64
C SER A 260 -4.18 12.06 13.33
N GLY A 261 -4.62 11.20 12.41
CA GLY A 261 -5.22 11.56 11.13
C GLY A 261 -6.68 11.14 11.07
N LYS A 262 -7.59 12.11 11.10
CA LYS A 262 -9.05 11.87 11.03
C LYS A 262 -9.53 12.05 9.60
N LEU A 263 -10.23 11.06 9.07
CA LEU A 263 -10.81 11.14 7.72
C LEU A 263 -11.80 12.31 7.65
N ALA A 264 -11.51 13.28 6.79
CA ALA A 264 -12.31 14.49 6.60
C ALA A 264 -13.19 14.40 5.35
N ASP A 265 -12.67 13.79 4.28
CA ASP A 265 -13.35 13.59 3.01
C ASP A 265 -12.90 12.28 2.35
N LEU A 266 -13.81 11.61 1.64
CA LEU A 266 -13.55 10.38 0.90
C LEU A 266 -14.30 10.41 -0.43
N GLU A 267 -13.55 10.42 -1.52
CA GLU A 267 -14.07 10.25 -2.88
C GLU A 267 -13.66 8.88 -3.40
N VAL A 268 -14.63 8.06 -3.81
CA VAL A 268 -14.37 6.76 -4.42
C VAL A 268 -14.52 6.89 -5.93
N PHE A 269 -13.47 6.56 -6.67
CA PHE A 269 -13.48 6.63 -8.12
C PHE A 269 -14.04 5.34 -8.73
N LYS A 270 -14.38 5.39 -10.01
CA LYS A 270 -14.78 4.20 -10.75
C LYS A 270 -13.53 3.37 -11.06
N SER A 271 -13.59 2.08 -10.74
CA SER A 271 -12.60 1.13 -11.23
C SER A 271 -12.73 1.02 -12.75
N GLU A 272 -11.63 1.16 -13.48
CA GLU A 272 -11.61 0.81 -14.89
C GLU A 272 -11.49 -0.70 -15.04
N ASP A 273 -12.31 -1.28 -15.90
CA ASP A 273 -12.21 -2.69 -16.25
C ASP A 273 -10.94 -2.91 -17.10
N CYS A 274 -10.22 -3.97 -16.78
CA CYS A 274 -9.17 -4.51 -17.65
C CYS A 274 -9.73 -4.74 -19.05
N LYS A 275 -9.20 -4.01 -20.04
CA LYS A 275 -9.52 -4.22 -21.47
C LYS A 275 -8.89 -5.50 -22.01
#